data_AF-A0A327J3Z9-F1
#
_entry.id   AF-A0A327J3Z9-F1
#
_cell.length_a   1.000
_cell.length_b   1.000
_cell.length_c   1.000
_cell.angle_alpha   90.00
_cell.angle_beta   90.00
_cell.angle_gamma   90.00
#
_symmetry.space_group_name_H-M   'P 1'
#
loop_
_entity.id
_entity.type
_entity.pdbx_description
1 polymer ?
#
loop_
_entity_poly.entity_id
_entity_poly.type
_entity_poly.pdbx_seq_one_letter_code
_entity_poly.pdbx_strand_id
1 'polypeptide(L)'
;MLMQISNNTNAPKFKGIFVKYNSFDEINTVARMLKYNGYTRLGYKDCYVPNGKHFYMQEKARKLRKIGLKGYENEFGVVNFPWLKQACFIAAHKIEPDMCKIIQRILPDAKLDMFA
;
A
#
# COMPACT_ATOMS: atom_id res chain seq x y z
N MET A 1 25.00 13.52 30.16
CA MET A 1 23.65 13.90 29.70
C MET A 1 23.06 12.73 28.94
N LEU A 2 22.07 12.05 29.52
CA LEU A 2 21.28 11.03 28.83
C LEU A 2 20.40 11.75 27.81
N MET A 3 20.70 11.59 26.52
CA MET A 3 19.78 12.02 25.46
C MET A 3 18.49 11.22 25.62
N GLN A 4 17.47 11.89 26.15
CA GLN A 4 16.10 11.40 26.09
C GLN A 4 15.78 11.17 24.62
N ILE A 5 15.60 9.90 24.25
CA ILE A 5 14.94 9.52 23.02
C ILE A 5 13.52 10.06 23.18
N SER A 6 13.31 11.27 22.68
CA SER A 6 11.99 11.87 22.58
C SER A 6 11.13 10.90 21.78
N ASN A 7 10.00 10.50 22.37
CA ASN A 7 8.90 9.83 21.68
C ASN A 7 8.48 10.69 20.49
N ASN A 8 9.15 10.51 19.37
CA ASN A 8 8.85 11.27 18.17
C ASN A 8 7.64 10.60 17.52
N THR A 9 6.45 11.07 17.88
CA THR A 9 5.14 10.78 17.26
C THR A 9 5.07 11.10 15.76
N ASN A 10 6.19 11.54 15.15
CA ASN A 10 6.35 11.92 13.75
C ASN A 10 7.23 10.96 12.95
N ALA A 11 7.26 9.66 13.28
CA ALA A 11 7.71 8.68 12.28
C ALA A 11 6.81 8.84 11.04
N PRO A 12 7.37 9.02 9.82
CA PRO A 12 6.57 9.15 8.61
C PRO A 12 5.68 7.91 8.50
N LYS A 13 4.39 8.10 8.76
CA LYS A 13 3.40 7.04 8.69
C LYS A 13 3.21 6.77 7.21
N PHE A 14 3.98 5.86 6.61
CA PHE A 14 3.79 5.40 5.23
C PHE A 14 2.32 5.00 5.03
N LYS A 15 1.67 5.45 3.95
CA LYS A 15 0.21 5.32 3.78
C LYS A 15 -0.21 4.30 2.69
N GLY A 16 0.76 3.57 2.14
CA GLY A 16 0.58 2.52 1.14
C GLY A 16 1.52 2.69 -0.06
N ILE A 17 1.57 1.66 -0.90
CA ILE A 17 2.35 1.62 -2.14
C ILE A 17 1.39 1.82 -3.30
N PHE A 18 1.51 2.94 -4.00
CA PHE A 18 0.66 3.27 -5.13
C PHE A 18 1.31 2.82 -6.43
N VAL A 19 0.52 2.18 -7.27
CA VAL A 19 0.95 1.71 -8.58
C VAL A 19 -0.04 2.17 -9.63
N LYS A 20 0.49 2.44 -10.83
CA LYS A 20 -0.30 2.46 -12.07
C LYS A 20 -0.13 1.12 -12.77
N TYR A 21 -1.17 0.67 -13.44
CA TYR A 21 -1.17 -0.60 -14.15
C TYR A 21 -1.95 -0.48 -15.45
N ASN A 22 -1.61 -1.26 -16.47
CA ASN A 22 -2.32 -1.29 -17.75
C ASN A 22 -3.47 -2.30 -17.74
N SER A 23 -3.28 -3.42 -17.05
CA SER A 23 -4.27 -4.49 -16.88
C SER A 23 -4.31 -4.97 -15.43
N PHE A 24 -5.45 -5.55 -15.04
CA PHE A 24 -5.60 -6.15 -13.71
C PHE A 24 -4.66 -7.35 -13.50
N ASP A 25 -4.17 -7.97 -14.57
CA ASP A 25 -3.21 -9.08 -14.49
C ASP A 25 -1.86 -8.64 -13.93
N GLU A 26 -1.45 -7.39 -14.12
CA GLU A 26 -0.25 -6.85 -13.49
C GLU A 26 -0.40 -6.82 -11.96
N ILE A 27 -1.58 -6.44 -11.47
CA ILE A 27 -1.89 -6.44 -10.03
C ILE A 27 -1.92 -7.86 -9.47
N ASN A 28 -2.46 -8.82 -10.22
CA ASN A 28 -2.42 -10.23 -9.84
C ASN A 28 -0.98 -10.76 -9.82
N THR A 29 -0.16 -10.37 -10.79
CA THR A 29 1.26 -10.77 -10.88
C THR A 29 2.05 -10.22 -9.71
N VAL A 30 1.83 -8.95 -9.36
CA VAL A 30 2.41 -8.34 -8.16
C VAL A 30 1.99 -9.10 -6.90
N ALA A 31 0.70 -9.40 -6.73
CA ALA A 31 0.23 -10.12 -5.56
C ALA A 31 0.80 -11.55 -5.46
N ARG A 32 0.97 -12.25 -6.59
CA ARG A 32 1.65 -13.56 -6.64
C ARG A 32 3.12 -13.42 -6.26
N MET A 33 3.82 -12.41 -6.78
CA MET A 33 5.23 -12.17 -6.47
C MET A 33 5.42 -11.89 -4.98
N LEU A 34 4.56 -11.06 -4.39
CA LEU A 34 4.57 -10.82 -2.94
C LEU A 34 4.33 -12.12 -2.16
N LYS A 35 3.40 -12.97 -2.60
CA LYS A 35 3.19 -14.31 -2.01
C LYS A 35 4.44 -15.19 -2.05
N TYR A 36 5.17 -15.21 -3.17
CA TYR A 36 6.43 -15.93 -3.29
C TYR A 36 7.54 -15.39 -2.36
N ASN A 37 7.46 -14.11 -1.98
CA ASN A 37 8.38 -13.47 -1.04
C ASN A 37 7.91 -13.57 0.43
N GLY A 38 6.92 -14.43 0.73
CA GLY A 38 6.46 -14.70 2.09
C GLY A 38 5.35 -13.79 2.59
N TYR A 39 4.78 -12.92 1.74
CA TYR A 39 3.67 -12.05 2.13
C TYR A 39 2.30 -12.71 1.91
N THR A 40 1.41 -12.61 2.89
CA THR A 40 0.05 -13.16 2.80
C THR A 40 -0.93 -12.07 2.37
N ARG A 41 -1.72 -12.36 1.33
CA ARG A 41 -2.75 -11.43 0.85
C ARG A 41 -4.03 -11.60 1.66
N LEU A 42 -4.46 -10.54 2.34
CA LEU A 42 -5.70 -10.51 3.11
C LEU A 42 -6.96 -10.40 2.26
N GLY A 43 -6.84 -9.84 1.05
CA GLY A 43 -7.94 -9.70 0.12
C GLY A 43 -7.81 -8.49 -0.79
N TYR A 44 -8.76 -8.38 -1.72
CA TYR A 44 -8.95 -7.21 -2.58
C TYR A 44 -10.17 -6.43 -2.15
N LYS A 45 -10.10 -5.11 -2.26
CA LYS A 45 -11.27 -4.25 -2.21
C LYS A 45 -11.27 -3.33 -3.42
N ASP A 46 -12.21 -3.58 -4.33
CA ASP A 46 -12.49 -2.65 -5.42
C ASP A 46 -13.19 -1.41 -4.84
N CYS A 47 -12.58 -0.26 -5.05
CA CYS A 47 -13.13 1.02 -4.61
C CYS A 47 -13.54 1.82 -5.83
N TYR A 48 -14.85 1.99 -5.98
CA TYR A 48 -15.43 2.93 -6.91
C TYR A 48 -15.32 4.34 -6.34
N VAL A 49 -14.51 5.17 -6.98
CA VAL A 49 -14.36 6.59 -6.63
C VAL A 49 -15.07 7.41 -7.71
N PRO A 50 -16.23 8.02 -7.40
CA PRO A 50 -17.09 8.62 -8.43
C PRO A 50 -16.45 9.78 -9.20
N ASN A 51 -15.36 10.37 -8.71
CA ASN A 51 -14.73 11.55 -9.32
C ASN A 51 -13.26 11.38 -9.72
N GLY A 52 -12.69 10.16 -9.69
CA GLY A 52 -11.35 9.90 -10.21
C GLY A 52 -10.18 10.65 -9.52
N LYS A 53 -10.44 11.42 -8.45
CA LYS A 53 -9.42 12.27 -7.81
C LYS A 53 -8.50 11.44 -6.92
N HIS A 54 -7.19 11.56 -7.14
CA HIS A 54 -6.14 10.88 -6.37
C HIS A 54 -6.30 11.06 -4.85
N PHE A 55 -6.68 12.26 -4.41
CA PHE A 55 -6.99 12.58 -3.00
C PHE A 55 -8.05 11.66 -2.36
N TYR A 56 -9.06 11.25 -3.13
CA TYR A 56 -10.11 10.35 -2.63
C TYR A 56 -9.64 8.89 -2.52
N MET A 57 -8.74 8.46 -3.42
CA MET A 57 -8.11 7.14 -3.33
C MET A 57 -7.28 7.04 -2.06
N GLN A 58 -6.45 8.07 -1.86
CA GLN A 58 -5.65 8.32 -0.68
C GLN A 58 -6.49 8.27 0.61
N GLU A 59 -7.59 9.03 0.68
CA GLU A 59 -8.52 9.02 1.81
C GLU A 59 -9.18 7.66 2.05
N LYS A 60 -9.57 6.93 1.00
CA LYS A 60 -10.17 5.60 1.10
C LYS A 60 -9.15 4.57 1.60
N ALA A 61 -7.94 4.57 1.05
CA ALA A 61 -6.84 3.73 1.54
C ALA A 61 -6.55 4.00 3.03
N ARG A 62 -6.51 5.28 3.42
CA ARG A 62 -6.35 5.71 4.82
C ARG A 62 -7.46 5.17 5.73
N LYS A 63 -8.73 5.25 5.29
CA LYS A 63 -9.87 4.70 6.04
C LYS A 63 -9.77 3.18 6.18
N LEU A 64 -9.41 2.46 5.12
CA LEU A 64 -9.27 1.00 5.15
C LEU A 64 -8.12 0.54 6.06
N ARG A 65 -6.99 1.26 6.06
CA ARG A 65 -5.88 1.01 6.98
C ARG A 65 -6.30 1.11 8.44
N LYS A 66 -7.09 2.13 8.80
CA LYS A 66 -7.60 2.32 10.17
C LYS A 66 -8.52 1.19 10.64
N ILE A 67 -9.25 0.57 9.70
CA ILE A 67 -10.27 -0.44 10.00
C ILE A 67 -9.67 -1.85 10.09
N GLY A 68 -8.62 -2.19 9.33
CA GLY A 68 -8.32 -3.60 9.07
C GLY A 68 -6.87 -4.08 9.12
N LEU A 69 -5.87 -3.25 9.44
CA LEU A 69 -4.44 -3.67 9.41
C LEU A 69 -3.73 -3.60 10.76
N LYS A 70 -4.47 -3.72 11.86
CA LYS A 70 -3.87 -3.88 13.19
C LYS A 70 -3.47 -5.35 13.39
N GLY A 71 -2.23 -5.71 13.09
CA GLY A 71 -1.59 -6.83 13.81
C GLY A 71 -0.88 -7.93 13.03
N TYR A 72 -0.70 -7.86 11.72
CA TYR A 72 -0.08 -8.98 10.98
C TYR A 72 1.20 -8.57 10.26
N GLU A 73 2.32 -9.17 10.67
CA GLU A 73 3.67 -8.70 10.32
C GLU A 73 4.05 -8.91 8.85
N ASN A 74 3.38 -9.82 8.14
CA ASN A 74 3.67 -10.16 6.74
C ASN A 74 2.44 -10.16 5.85
N GLU A 75 1.42 -9.36 6.20
CA GLU A 75 0.17 -9.32 5.45
C GLU A 75 -0.03 -8.01 4.70
N PHE A 76 -0.74 -8.12 3.57
CA PHE A 76 -1.11 -6.96 2.77
C PHE A 76 -2.53 -7.04 2.23
N GLY A 77 -3.19 -5.89 2.18
CA GLY A 77 -4.43 -5.67 1.44
C GLY A 77 -4.16 -4.92 0.15
N VAL A 78 -5.02 -5.12 -0.84
CA VAL A 78 -4.97 -4.36 -2.09
C VAL A 78 -6.27 -3.60 -2.30
N VAL A 79 -6.15 -2.29 -2.47
CA VAL A 79 -7.26 -1.43 -2.84
C VAL A 79 -7.13 -1.09 -4.31
N ASN A 80 -8.07 -1.57 -5.11
CA ASN A 80 -8.03 -1.46 -6.55
C ASN A 80 -8.96 -0.32 -7.02
N PHE A 81 -8.49 0.47 -7.98
CA PHE A 81 -9.22 1.59 -8.58
C PHE A 81 -9.26 1.41 -10.11
N PRO A 82 -10.14 0.53 -10.62
CA PRO A 82 -10.16 0.11 -12.03
C PRO A 82 -10.18 1.27 -13.03
N TRP A 83 -11.03 2.26 -12.78
CA TRP A 83 -11.25 3.42 -13.66
C TRP A 83 -10.02 4.32 -13.82
N LEU A 84 -9.15 4.32 -12.82
CA LEU A 84 -7.93 5.12 -12.81
C LEU A 84 -6.71 4.29 -13.16
N LYS A 85 -6.89 2.98 -13.44
CA LYS A 85 -5.80 2.06 -13.72
C LYS A 85 -4.73 2.11 -12.63
N GLN A 86 -5.19 2.17 -11.38
CA GLN A 86 -4.33 2.35 -10.21
C GLN A 86 -4.73 1.41 -9.07
N ALA A 87 -3.74 0.98 -8.30
CA ALA A 87 -3.96 0.21 -7.09
C ALA A 87 -3.08 0.74 -5.95
N CYS A 88 -3.53 0.52 -4.72
CA CYS A 88 -2.81 0.81 -3.51
C CYS A 88 -2.62 -0.48 -2.72
N PHE A 89 -1.39 -0.89 -2.51
CA PHE A 89 -1.03 -1.99 -1.62
C PHE A 89 -0.81 -1.41 -0.23
N ILE A 90 -1.51 -1.95 0.77
CA ILE A 90 -1.44 -1.45 2.14
C ILE A 90 -0.97 -2.59 3.03
N ALA A 91 0.08 -2.35 3.80
CA ALA A 91 0.69 -3.34 4.68
C ALA A 91 1.18 -2.67 5.98
N ALA A 92 1.82 -3.44 6.86
CA ALA A 92 2.45 -2.87 8.04
C ALA A 92 3.60 -1.94 7.65
N HIS A 93 3.75 -0.81 8.36
CA HIS A 93 4.76 0.23 8.04
C HIS A 93 6.19 -0.31 7.90
N LYS A 94 6.54 -1.35 8.66
CA LYS A 94 7.87 -1.96 8.65
C LYS A 94 8.19 -2.70 7.35
N ILE A 95 7.17 -3.23 6.66
CA ILE A 95 7.35 -4.06 5.46
C ILE A 95 7.01 -3.34 4.16
N GLU A 96 6.27 -2.22 4.21
CA GLU A 96 5.92 -1.43 3.02
C GLU A 96 7.16 -1.05 2.17
N PRO A 97 8.33 -0.67 2.73
CA PRO A 97 9.52 -0.40 1.93
C PRO A 97 10.06 -1.60 1.16
N ASP A 98 10.11 -2.77 1.79
CA ASP A 98 10.63 -3.98 1.14
C ASP A 98 9.64 -4.53 0.12
N MET A 99 8.35 -4.50 0.43
CA MET A 99 7.30 -4.76 -0.55
C MET A 99 7.43 -3.82 -1.75
N CYS A 100 7.65 -2.51 -1.54
CA CYS A 100 7.77 -1.56 -2.65
C CYS A 100 8.91 -1.92 -3.60
N LYS A 101 10.07 -2.33 -3.09
CA LYS A 101 11.20 -2.79 -3.92
C LYS A 101 10.81 -4.01 -4.77
N ILE A 102 10.02 -4.93 -4.22
CA ILE A 102 9.55 -6.12 -4.94
C ILE A 102 8.54 -5.73 -6.02
N ILE A 103 7.60 -4.84 -5.69
CA ILE A 103 6.59 -4.33 -6.63
C ILE A 103 7.26 -3.60 -7.80
N GLN A 104 8.29 -2.80 -7.53
CA GLN A 104 9.05 -2.05 -8.54
C GLN A 104 9.74 -2.94 -9.59
N ARG A 105 9.97 -4.23 -9.31
CA ARG A 105 10.49 -5.18 -10.31
C ARG A 105 9.48 -5.49 -11.43
N ILE A 106 8.19 -5.32 -11.16
CA ILE A 106 7.10 -5.57 -12.11
C ILE A 106 6.51 -4.25 -12.60
N LEU A 107 6.30 -3.30 -11.68
CA LEU A 107 5.74 -1.98 -11.94
C LEU A 107 6.75 -0.91 -11.48
N PRO A 108 7.71 -0.50 -12.33
CA PRO A 108 8.80 0.41 -11.95
C PRO A 108 8.32 1.76 -11.39
N ASP A 109 7.15 2.22 -11.81
CA ASP A 109 6.53 3.47 -11.36
C ASP A 109 5.86 3.37 -9.98
N ALA A 110 5.93 2.21 -9.32
CA ALA A 110 5.41 2.02 -7.97
C ALA A 110 6.13 2.94 -6.97
N LYS A 111 5.34 3.66 -6.16
CA LYS A 111 5.87 4.65 -5.20
C LYS A 111 5.23 4.47 -3.83
N LEU A 112 6.06 4.58 -2.80
CA LEU A 112 5.59 4.79 -1.43
C LEU A 112 5.05 6.20 -1.32
N ASP A 113 3.77 6.32 -1.00
CA ASP A 113 3.17 7.62 -0.78
C ASP A 113 3.24 7.98 0.71
N MET A 114 3.92 9.10 0.98
CA MET A 114 3.94 9.76 2.26
C MET A 114 2.95 10.91 2.16
N PHE A 115 1.68 10.71 2.51
CA PHE A 115 0.81 11.88 2.46
C PHE A 115 1.25 12.78 3.62
N ALA A 116 1.47 14.05 3.33
CA ALA A 116 1.49 15.11 4.34
C ALA A 116 0.16 15.11 5.14
#